data_AF-A0A3M1IPR2-F1
#
_entry.id   AF-A0A3M1IPR2-F1
#
_cell.length_a   1.000
_cell.length_b   1.000
_cell.length_c   1.000
_cell.angle_alpha   90.00
_cell.angle_beta   90.00
_cell.angle_gamma   90.00
#
_symmetry.space_group_name_H-M   'P 1'
#
loop_
_entity.id
_entity.type
_entity.pdbx_description
1 polymer ?
#
loop_
_entity_poly.entity_id
_entity_poly.type
_entity_poly.pdbx_seq_one_letter_code
_entity_poly.pdbx_strand_id
1 'polypeptide(L)' 'MTANRKAWLVLLSVVALCVFNFPILGILAQDTTPGRMPILYVYIFVLWFLVIAGTFWLNHRKDV' A
#
# COMPACT_ATOMS: atom_id res chain seq x y z
N MET A 1 -4.01 -6.39 25.38
CA MET A 1 -3.04 -6.23 24.26
C MET A 1 -3.59 -5.30 23.16
N THR A 2 -4.10 -4.11 23.49
CA THR A 2 -4.76 -3.19 22.53
C THR A 2 -3.83 -2.15 21.89
N ALA A 3 -2.68 -1.86 22.51
CA ALA A 3 -1.70 -0.90 22.01
C ALA A 3 -1.09 -1.33 20.66
N ASN A 4 -0.76 -2.62 20.51
CA ASN A 4 -0.08 -3.15 19.32
C ASN A 4 -0.94 -3.06 18.06
N ARG A 5 -2.27 -3.22 18.17
CA ARG A 5 -3.18 -3.13 17.01
C ARG A 5 -3.34 -1.69 16.52
N LYS A 6 -3.38 -0.72 17.44
CA LYS A 6 -3.37 0.70 17.07
C LYS A 6 -2.04 1.06 16.41
N ALA A 7 -0.92 0.57 16.95
CA ALA A 7 0.40 0.77 16.35
C ALA A 7 0.49 0.18 14.93
N TRP A 8 -0.09 -1.00 14.69
CA TRP A 8 -0.09 -1.58 13.34
C TRP A 8 -0.95 -0.78 12.35
N LEU A 9 -2.13 -0.31 12.76
CA LEU A 9 -2.93 0.55 11.90
C LEU A 9 -2.23 1.88 11.59
N VAL A 10 -1.52 2.45 12.57
CA VAL A 10 -0.70 3.64 12.38
C VAL A 10 0.46 3.36 11.42
N LEU A 11 1.18 2.24 11.59
CA LEU A 11 2.29 1.88 10.71
C LEU A 11 1.81 1.61 9.28
N LEU A 12 0.66 0.97 9.10
CA LEU A 12 0.00 0.84 7.78
C LEU A 12 -0.36 2.20 7.17
N SER A 13 -0.87 3.15 7.97
CA SER A 13 -1.20 4.48 7.48
C SER A 13 0.05 5.30 7.11
N VAL A 14 1.15 5.16 7.85
CA VAL A 14 2.44 5.78 7.52
C VAL A 14 3.04 5.19 6.25
N VAL A 15 3.01 3.85 6.11
CA VAL A 15 3.42 3.18 4.87
C VAL A 15 2.56 3.65 3.70
N ALA A 16 1.24 3.70 3.87
CA ALA A 16 0.33 4.21 2.85
C ALA A 16 0.65 5.67 2.48
N LEU A 17 0.96 6.53 3.45
CA LEU A 17 1.29 7.95 3.22
C LEU A 17 2.64 8.14 2.52
N CYS A 18 3.63 7.29 2.83
CA CYS A 18 4.91 7.26 2.12
C CYS A 18 4.74 6.75 0.68
N VAL A 19 3.88 5.76 0.47
CA VAL A 19 3.67 5.16 -0.85
C VAL A 19 2.77 6.01 -1.75
N PHE A 20 1.68 6.58 -1.21
CA PHE A 20 0.78 7.49 -1.93
C PHE A 20 1.31 8.93 -2.02
N ASN A 21 2.60 9.14 -1.77
CA ASN A 21 3.19 10.46 -1.87
C ASN A 21 3.27 10.90 -3.34
N PHE A 22 2.66 12.05 -3.66
CA PHE A 22 2.64 12.68 -4.98
C PHE A 22 3.99 12.69 -5.73
N PRO A 23 5.14 12.99 -5.10
CA PRO A 23 6.46 12.90 -5.74
C PRO A 23 6.87 11.49 -6.19
N ILE A 24 6.59 10.44 -5.41
CA ILE A 24 6.92 9.05 -5.80
C ILE A 24 6.04 8.63 -6.98
N LEU A 25 4.76 8.98 -6.93
CA LEU A 25 3.84 8.77 -8.04
C LEU A 25 4.27 9.55 -9.29
N GLY A 26 4.77 10.78 -9.12
CA GLY A 26 5.26 11.63 -10.21
C GLY A 26 6.54 11.13 -10.88
N ILE A 27 7.44 10.46 -10.14
CA ILE A 27 8.61 9.78 -10.72
C ILE A 27 8.18 8.55 -11.51
N LEU A 28 7.21 7.77 -11.00
CA LEU A 28 6.66 6.60 -11.68
C LEU A 28 5.69 6.94 -12.83
N ALA A 29 5.19 8.18 -12.89
CA ALA A 29 4.31 8.70 -13.93
C ALA A 29 5.07 9.17 -15.18
N GLN A 30 6.40 9.16 -15.16
CA GLN A 30 7.17 9.57 -16.34
C GLN A 30 6.94 8.54 -17.45
N ASP A 31 6.50 9.03 -18.61
CA ASP A 31 6.17 8.26 -19.83
C ASP A 31 7.38 7.54 -20.48
N THR A 32 8.48 7.36 -19.76
CA THR A 32 9.77 6.89 -20.27
C THR A 32 9.88 5.36 -20.37
N THR A 33 8.78 4.62 -20.22
CA THR A 33 8.82 3.15 -20.32
C THR A 33 8.62 2.65 -21.76
N PRO A 34 9.57 1.90 -22.35
CA PRO A 34 9.38 1.26 -23.65
C PRO A 34 8.46 0.03 -23.47
N GLY A 35 7.14 0.25 -23.44
CA GLY A 35 6.19 -0.86 -23.25
C GLY A 35 4.70 -0.54 -23.14
N ARG A 36 4.27 0.74 -23.18
CA ARG A 36 2.85 1.17 -23.04
C ARG A 36 2.12 0.79 -21.75
N MET A 37 2.72 0.00 -20.85
CA MET A 37 2.15 -0.30 -19.54
C MET A 37 2.55 0.79 -18.53
N PRO A 38 1.61 1.60 -18.04
CA PRO A 38 1.91 2.59 -17.01
C PRO A 38 2.29 1.86 -15.71
N ILE A 39 3.58 1.91 -15.36
CA ILE A 39 4.16 1.33 -14.13
C ILE A 39 3.35 1.73 -12.88
N LEU A 40 2.79 2.94 -12.92
CA LEU A 40 1.90 3.50 -11.92
C LEU A 40 0.66 2.63 -11.64
N TYR A 41 0.08 1.99 -12.67
CA TYR A 41 -1.06 1.07 -12.48
C TYR A 41 -0.63 -0.20 -11.76
N VAL A 42 0.49 -0.81 -12.16
CA VAL A 42 1.02 -2.01 -11.50
C VAL A 42 1.31 -1.72 -10.03
N TYR A 43 1.90 -0.55 -9.76
CA TYR A 43 2.16 -0.07 -8.40
C TYR A 43 0.90 0.06 -7.56
N ILE A 44 -0.13 0.75 -8.07
CA ILE A 44 -1.41 0.94 -7.37
C ILE A 44 -2.07 -0.42 -7.09
N PHE A 45 -2.11 -1.33 -8.06
CA PHE A 45 -2.76 -2.63 -7.90
C PHE A 45 -2.03 -3.52 -6.88
N VAL A 46 -0.70 -3.57 -6.91
CA VAL A 46 0.10 -4.33 -5.94
C VAL A 46 -0.07 -3.77 -4.53
N LEU A 47 -0.03 -2.45 -4.40
CA LEU A 47 -0.25 -1.80 -3.10
C LEU A 47 -1.64 -2.10 -2.56
N TRP A 48 -2.65 -1.98 -3.40
CA TRP A 48 -4.03 -2.22 -3.02
C TRP A 48 -4.24 -3.67 -2.55
N PHE A 49 -3.61 -4.62 -3.25
CA PHE A 49 -3.59 -6.02 -2.84
C PHE A 49 -2.93 -6.21 -1.46
N LEU A 50 -1.80 -5.54 -1.20
CA LEU A 50 -1.14 -5.58 0.12
C LEU A 50 -2.02 -5.02 1.24
N VAL A 51 -2.76 -3.94 0.98
CA VAL A 51 -3.70 -3.38 1.97
C VAL A 51 -4.82 -4.37 2.29
N ILE A 52 -5.42 -4.99 1.26
CA ILE A 52 -6.47 -6.01 1.44
C ILE A 52 -5.92 -7.23 2.17
N ALA A 53 -4.77 -7.76 1.75
CA ALA A 53 -4.15 -8.91 2.40
C ALA A 53 -3.79 -8.60 3.86
N GLY A 54 -3.24 -7.41 4.13
CA GLY A 54 -2.90 -6.96 5.48
C GLY A 54 -4.14 -6.79 6.37
N THR A 55 -5.21 -6.20 5.85
CA THR A 55 -6.48 -6.06 6.59
C THR A 55 -7.18 -7.40 6.80
N PHE A 56 -7.19 -8.27 5.80
CA PHE A 56 -7.69 -9.64 5.91
C PHE A 56 -6.93 -10.41 7.00
N TRP A 57 -5.60 -10.38 6.97
CA TRP A 57 -4.76 -11.03 7.98
C TRP A 57 -5.03 -10.48 9.38
N LEU A 58 -5.11 -9.15 9.52
CA LEU A 58 -5.42 -8.50 10.79
C LEU A 58 -6.81 -8.85 11.30
N ASN A 59 -7.79 -9.05 10.42
CA ASN A 59 -9.14 -9.41 10.79
C ASN A 59 -9.26 -10.89 11.14
N HIS A 60 -8.65 -11.78 10.36
CA HIS A 60 -8.65 -13.22 10.61
C HIS A 60 -7.99 -13.57 11.96
N ARG A 61 -7.01 -12.79 12.42
CA ARG A 61 -6.44 -12.93 13.76
C ARG A 61 -7.37 -12.56 14.92
N LYS A 62 -8.55 -11.99 14.67
CA LYS A 62 -9.57 -11.77 15.71
C LYS A 62 -10.51 -12.97 15.90
N ASP A 63 -10.56 -13.86 14.91
CA ASP A 63 -11.54 -14.95 14.87
C ASP A 63 -10.97 -16.28 15.39
N VAL A 64 -9.68 -16.30 15.78
CA VAL A 64 -8.96 -17.40 16.45
C VAL A 64 -8.50 -16.94 17.82
#